data_AF-A0A1S2N027-F1
#
_entry.id   AF-A0A1S2N027-F1
#
_cell.length_a   1.000
_cell.length_b   1.000
_cell.length_c   1.000
_cell.angle_alpha   90.00
_cell.angle_beta   90.00
_cell.angle_gamma   90.00
#
_symmetry.space_group_name_H-M   'P 1'
#
loop_
_entity.id
_entity.type
_entity.pdbx_description
1 polymer ?
#
loop_
_entity_poly.entity_id
_entity_poly.type
_entity_poly.pdbx_seq_one_letter_code
_entity_poly.pdbx_strand_id
1 'polypeptide(L)'
;MRSSFLQDLPELGIAWRAQSAPAPRSVLVNDGLAAQLGLDPQRLRTRTGAALLTGTDLPAGTRPAALAYAGHQFGGWSPRLGDGRALLLGDLPDVDAAPPKTAGGCASAGAEPPRPPAAAATGARRAPDPASLRELHLKGTGRTPFARGAADGNAVLGPMLREHVVGEFLHSVGIPTTRSLGVAATGALVSRPDRMDPRRTVQLPGAVLARVADSHVRVGTFQYALSTGGPELVRRLAHWCITRHHPGAADAANPPLELYRRVVFAQARLVAAWEAVGFVHGVMNTDNMAISGQGIDYGPCAFLDAHDPDAVFSSIDRTGRYRYRNQAAAAQWNLARFAEALLPVLDAEPDRAVDLAQEALAGFPPVYEAERLRLFAARIGLRVQGEAAAPSTAAAVEDLLGLMAQHAADHTDTFGALIPVAESGDPARADGHGSRGARPRAERAAEGTRDEPGADPSPDPGLVADPRFRQWLARWHQLGPDPALMRRSAPRVVPRNHALQEALDAADAGEIGPVLEILDAVSHPFEHRPGNTRLGAPSGAQTRGFTTYCGT
;
A
#
# COMPACT_ATOMS: atom_id res chain seq x y z
N MET A 1 -6.91 -26.13 -0.11
CA MET A 1 -7.52 -24.78 -0.08
C MET A 1 -8.40 -24.62 -1.30
N ARG A 2 -9.50 -23.87 -1.25
CA ARG A 2 -10.32 -23.58 -2.43
C ARG A 2 -10.59 -22.08 -2.47
N SER A 3 -10.70 -21.50 -3.67
CA SER A 3 -11.10 -20.12 -3.88
C SER A 3 -12.62 -20.05 -3.95
N SER A 4 -13.25 -19.25 -3.10
CA SER A 4 -14.68 -18.89 -3.22
C SER A 4 -14.92 -18.09 -4.49
N PHE A 5 -14.01 -17.16 -4.82
CA PHE A 5 -14.06 -16.39 -6.07
C PHE A 5 -14.22 -17.27 -7.31
N LEU A 6 -13.36 -18.27 -7.50
CA LEU A 6 -13.41 -19.14 -8.69
C LEU A 6 -14.47 -20.25 -8.61
N GLN A 7 -15.07 -20.47 -7.44
CA GLN A 7 -16.27 -21.30 -7.33
C GLN A 7 -17.48 -20.57 -7.90
N ASP A 8 -17.62 -19.28 -7.56
CA ASP A 8 -18.77 -18.47 -7.96
C ASP A 8 -18.60 -17.84 -9.34
N LEU A 9 -17.35 -17.61 -9.77
CA LEU A 9 -16.97 -16.92 -11.01
C LEU A 9 -15.86 -17.70 -11.75
N PRO A 10 -16.09 -18.97 -12.15
CA PRO A 10 -15.08 -19.79 -12.84
C PRO A 10 -14.61 -19.20 -14.17
N GLU A 11 -15.39 -18.31 -14.80
CA GLU A 11 -15.07 -17.62 -16.05
C GLU A 11 -13.88 -16.65 -15.91
N LEU A 12 -13.58 -16.22 -14.67
CA LEU A 12 -12.57 -15.20 -14.37
C LEU A 12 -11.20 -15.78 -13.98
N GLY A 13 -10.97 -17.06 -14.24
CA GLY A 13 -9.65 -17.68 -14.02
C GLY A 13 -9.43 -18.95 -14.82
N ILE A 14 -8.17 -19.32 -14.97
CA ILE A 14 -7.75 -20.56 -15.64
C ILE A 14 -6.94 -21.37 -14.64
N ALA A 15 -7.37 -22.61 -14.40
CA ALA A 15 -6.60 -23.54 -13.58
C ALA A 15 -5.19 -23.71 -14.13
N TRP A 16 -4.19 -23.54 -13.29
CA TRP A 16 -2.78 -23.56 -13.70
C TRP A 16 -1.90 -24.09 -12.57
N ARG A 17 -0.63 -24.37 -12.87
CA ARG A 17 0.33 -24.89 -11.89
C ARG A 17 1.59 -24.05 -11.89
N ALA A 18 2.19 -23.88 -10.72
CA ALA A 18 3.47 -23.22 -10.60
C ALA A 18 4.55 -24.01 -11.37
N GLN A 19 5.55 -23.30 -11.90
CA GLN A 19 6.77 -23.92 -12.37
C GLN A 19 7.54 -24.55 -11.20
N SER A 20 8.43 -25.48 -11.53
CA SER A 20 9.26 -26.14 -10.52
C SER A 20 10.17 -25.15 -9.79
N ALA A 21 10.22 -25.26 -8.47
CA ALA A 21 11.22 -24.63 -7.62
C ALA A 21 12.20 -25.74 -7.20
N PRO A 22 13.42 -25.78 -7.76
CA PRO A 22 14.34 -26.91 -7.57
C PRO A 22 14.84 -27.06 -6.12
N ALA A 23 14.99 -25.94 -5.39
CA ALA A 23 15.46 -25.93 -4.01
C ALA A 23 14.72 -24.84 -3.22
N PRO A 24 13.42 -25.04 -2.93
CA PRO A 24 12.61 -24.02 -2.27
C PRO A 24 13.10 -23.80 -0.85
N ARG A 25 13.35 -22.54 -0.49
CA ARG A 25 13.79 -22.14 0.86
C ARG A 25 13.02 -20.90 1.30
N SER A 26 12.46 -20.95 2.50
CA SER A 26 11.86 -19.77 3.12
C SER A 26 12.95 -18.73 3.36
N VAL A 27 12.72 -17.52 2.85
CA VAL A 27 13.60 -16.37 3.06
C VAL A 27 13.07 -15.50 4.19
N LEU A 28 11.75 -15.28 4.19
CA LEU A 28 11.06 -14.45 5.18
C LEU A 28 9.65 -15.00 5.42
N VAL A 29 9.21 -14.99 6.69
CA VAL A 29 7.82 -15.29 7.09
C VAL A 29 7.32 -14.16 7.98
N ASN A 30 6.09 -13.69 7.74
CA ASN A 30 5.40 -12.76 8.63
C ASN A 30 4.67 -13.56 9.71
N ASP A 31 5.24 -13.60 10.91
CA ASP A 31 4.74 -14.44 12.01
C ASP A 31 3.36 -14.00 12.50
N GLY A 32 3.13 -12.68 12.62
CA GLY A 32 1.85 -12.13 13.03
C GLY A 32 0.74 -12.48 12.05
N LEU A 33 0.99 -12.28 10.75
CA LEU A 33 0.02 -12.61 9.70
C LEU A 33 -0.21 -14.13 9.58
N ALA A 34 0.85 -14.94 9.72
CA ALA A 34 0.70 -16.39 9.71
C ALA A 34 -0.21 -16.85 10.86
N ALA A 35 0.00 -16.36 12.08
CA ALA A 35 -0.85 -16.64 13.22
C ALA A 35 -2.30 -16.18 13.00
N GLN A 36 -2.50 -14.96 12.48
CA GLN A 36 -3.81 -14.40 12.12
C GLN A 36 -4.56 -15.27 11.10
N LEU A 37 -3.85 -15.94 10.19
CA LEU A 37 -4.44 -16.84 9.18
C LEU A 37 -4.56 -18.30 9.68
N GLY A 38 -4.30 -18.55 10.97
CA GLY A 38 -4.32 -19.89 11.56
C GLY A 38 -3.21 -20.82 11.06
N LEU A 39 -2.09 -20.26 10.57
CA LEU A 39 -0.92 -20.98 10.10
C LEU A 39 0.18 -20.96 11.15
N ASP A 40 0.95 -22.05 11.25
CA ASP A 40 2.14 -22.12 12.09
C ASP A 40 3.35 -21.47 11.38
N PRO A 41 3.90 -20.37 11.90
CA PRO A 41 5.03 -19.69 11.27
C PRO A 41 6.31 -20.54 11.24
N GLN A 42 6.53 -21.44 12.21
CA GLN A 42 7.69 -22.32 12.21
C GLN A 42 7.56 -23.37 11.11
N ARG A 43 6.35 -23.90 10.89
CA ARG A 43 6.09 -24.81 9.78
C ARG A 43 6.34 -24.16 8.42
N LEU A 44 5.99 -22.88 8.24
CA LEU A 44 6.25 -22.14 6.99
C LEU A 44 7.75 -22.01 6.68
N ARG A 45 8.62 -21.99 7.71
CA ARG A 45 10.08 -21.95 7.55
C ARG A 45 10.71 -23.29 7.16
N THR A 46 9.99 -24.41 7.30
CA THR A 46 10.48 -25.74 6.90
C THR A 46 10.56 -25.87 5.38
N ARG A 47 11.21 -26.94 4.88
CA ARG A 47 11.23 -27.27 3.45
C ARG A 47 9.82 -27.46 2.86
N THR A 48 8.93 -28.11 3.60
CA THR A 48 7.53 -28.30 3.17
C THR A 48 6.77 -26.97 3.17
N GLY A 49 7.01 -26.10 4.16
CA GLY A 49 6.48 -24.74 4.18
C GLY A 49 6.95 -23.90 2.99
N ALA A 50 8.24 -23.95 2.68
CA ALA A 50 8.79 -23.27 1.51
C ALA A 50 8.18 -23.79 0.20
N ALA A 51 7.96 -25.10 0.07
CA ALA A 51 7.31 -25.69 -1.11
C ALA A 51 5.84 -25.24 -1.26
N LEU A 52 5.11 -25.04 -0.15
CA LEU A 52 3.80 -24.40 -0.15
C LEU A 52 3.88 -22.96 -0.65
N LEU A 53 4.81 -22.17 -0.10
CA LEU A 53 5.01 -20.76 -0.47
C LEU A 53 5.44 -20.57 -1.93
N THR A 54 6.10 -21.56 -2.54
CA THR A 54 6.42 -21.57 -3.98
C THR A 54 5.33 -22.20 -4.84
N GLY A 55 4.30 -22.78 -4.24
CA GLY A 55 3.18 -23.42 -4.95
C GLY A 55 3.52 -24.79 -5.58
N THR A 56 4.61 -25.42 -5.17
CA THR A 56 5.11 -26.69 -5.75
C THR A 56 4.65 -27.92 -4.99
N ASP A 57 4.38 -27.80 -3.69
CA ASP A 57 3.73 -28.82 -2.87
C ASP A 57 2.54 -28.20 -2.13
N LEU A 58 1.34 -28.59 -2.54
CA LEU A 58 0.09 -27.98 -2.09
C LEU A 58 -0.79 -29.02 -1.41
N PRO A 59 -1.56 -28.62 -0.37
CA PRO A 59 -2.52 -29.51 0.27
C PRO A 59 -3.48 -30.12 -0.76
N ALA A 60 -3.84 -31.39 -0.56
CA ALA A 60 -4.73 -32.12 -1.45
C ALA A 60 -6.03 -31.34 -1.72
N GLY A 61 -6.46 -31.37 -2.99
CA GLY A 61 -7.66 -30.66 -3.45
C GLY A 61 -7.48 -29.15 -3.69
N THR A 62 -6.28 -28.60 -3.47
CA THR A 62 -5.95 -27.23 -3.90
C THR A 62 -5.95 -27.13 -5.41
N ARG A 63 -6.61 -26.10 -5.95
CA ARG A 63 -6.73 -25.83 -7.37
C ARG A 63 -6.20 -24.42 -7.67
N PRO A 64 -4.88 -24.27 -7.86
CA PRO A 64 -4.31 -22.98 -8.23
C PRO A 64 -4.84 -22.53 -9.58
N ALA A 65 -4.96 -21.22 -9.75
CA ALA A 65 -5.43 -20.63 -10.99
C ALA A 65 -4.81 -19.27 -11.24
N ALA A 66 -4.59 -18.94 -12.50
CA ALA A 66 -4.23 -17.60 -12.92
C ALA A 66 -5.53 -16.83 -13.20
N LEU A 67 -5.69 -15.64 -12.60
CA LEU A 67 -6.88 -14.82 -12.79
C LEU A 67 -6.84 -14.11 -14.15
N ALA A 68 -8.01 -13.94 -14.76
CA ALA A 68 -8.20 -13.21 -15.99
C ALA A 68 -8.69 -11.79 -15.68
N TYR A 69 -8.05 -10.80 -16.28
CA TYR A 69 -8.49 -9.40 -16.22
C TYR A 69 -8.01 -8.64 -17.45
N ALA A 70 -8.56 -7.45 -17.66
CA ALA A 70 -8.19 -6.48 -18.68
C ALA A 70 -7.66 -5.23 -17.97
N GLY A 71 -7.37 -4.15 -18.70
CA GLY A 71 -7.02 -2.91 -18.04
C GLY A 71 -6.60 -1.80 -18.98
N HIS A 72 -6.60 -0.57 -18.46
CA HIS A 72 -5.98 0.57 -19.11
C HIS A 72 -4.58 0.76 -18.54
N GLN A 73 -3.57 0.48 -19.36
CA GLN A 73 -2.16 0.67 -19.01
C GLN A 73 -1.69 2.02 -19.53
N PHE A 74 -1.34 2.93 -18.62
CA PHE A 74 -0.98 4.32 -18.95
C PHE A 74 -2.02 5.06 -19.82
N GLY A 75 -3.30 4.72 -19.61
CA GLY A 75 -4.43 5.26 -20.39
C GLY A 75 -4.77 4.46 -21.66
N GLY A 76 -3.89 3.57 -22.12
CA GLY A 76 -4.15 2.72 -23.28
C GLY A 76 -4.90 1.43 -22.92
N TRP A 77 -5.96 1.10 -23.65
CA TRP A 77 -6.75 -0.11 -23.43
C TRP A 77 -5.98 -1.39 -23.78
N SER A 78 -5.99 -2.36 -22.87
CA SER A 78 -5.49 -3.72 -23.06
C SER A 78 -6.64 -4.71 -22.82
N PRO A 79 -7.23 -5.30 -23.88
CA PRO A 79 -8.43 -6.13 -23.77
C PRO A 79 -8.18 -7.45 -23.03
N ARG A 80 -6.91 -7.87 -22.95
CA ARG A 80 -6.52 -9.09 -22.26
C ARG A 80 -5.18 -8.90 -21.55
N LEU A 81 -5.24 -8.94 -20.23
CA LEU A 81 -4.13 -9.06 -19.30
C LEU A 81 -4.30 -10.39 -18.55
N GLY A 82 -4.32 -10.36 -17.22
CA GLY A 82 -4.39 -11.53 -16.36
C GLY A 82 -3.09 -11.76 -15.58
N ASP A 83 -3.12 -12.70 -14.66
CA ASP A 83 -1.99 -13.08 -13.84
C ASP A 83 -0.93 -13.79 -14.69
N GLY A 84 -0.09 -13.04 -15.39
CA GLY A 84 0.96 -13.59 -16.25
C GLY A 84 2.10 -14.32 -15.52
N ARG A 85 2.15 -14.17 -14.19
CA ARG A 85 3.26 -14.65 -13.34
C ARG A 85 2.81 -15.04 -11.93
N ALA A 86 1.51 -15.22 -11.73
CA ALA A 86 0.96 -15.39 -10.40
C ALA A 86 -0.20 -16.39 -10.39
N LEU A 87 -0.47 -16.95 -9.22
CA LEU A 87 -1.52 -17.94 -9.02
C LEU A 87 -2.29 -17.69 -7.72
N LEU A 88 -3.60 -17.65 -7.82
CA LEU A 88 -4.50 -17.70 -6.68
C LEU A 88 -4.57 -19.15 -6.19
N LEU A 89 -4.23 -19.39 -4.92
CA LEU A 89 -4.32 -20.73 -4.31
C LEU A 89 -5.69 -20.99 -3.69
N GLY A 90 -6.33 -19.94 -3.17
CA GLY A 90 -7.64 -19.99 -2.53
C GLY A 90 -7.71 -19.14 -1.27
N ASP A 91 -8.72 -19.42 -0.46
CA ASP A 91 -9.04 -18.61 0.72
C ASP A 91 -8.50 -19.24 2.00
N LEU A 92 -8.07 -18.37 2.90
CA LEU A 92 -7.71 -18.67 4.29
C LEU A 92 -8.65 -17.89 5.22
N PRO A 93 -9.09 -18.48 6.34
CA PRO A 93 -9.83 -17.75 7.35
C PRO A 93 -8.89 -16.80 8.10
N ASP A 94 -9.32 -15.57 8.29
CA ASP A 94 -8.78 -14.64 9.27
C ASP A 94 -9.41 -14.96 10.63
N VAL A 95 -8.62 -15.51 11.55
CA VAL A 95 -9.12 -15.97 12.86
C VAL A 95 -9.39 -14.81 13.82
N ASP A 96 -8.84 -13.62 13.52
CA ASP A 96 -8.99 -12.40 14.31
C ASP A 96 -10.05 -11.45 13.73
N ALA A 97 -10.66 -11.81 12.59
CA ALA A 97 -11.71 -10.99 11.99
C ALA A 97 -12.91 -10.86 12.94
N ALA A 98 -13.20 -9.62 13.35
CA ALA A 98 -14.39 -9.31 14.12
C ALA A 98 -15.66 -9.69 13.32
N PRO A 99 -16.73 -10.18 13.98
CA PRO A 99 -17.99 -10.45 13.31
C PRO A 99 -18.53 -9.16 12.66
N PRO A 100 -19.28 -9.28 11.54
CA PRO A 100 -19.72 -8.14 10.76
C PRO A 100 -20.52 -7.16 11.64
N LYS A 101 -20.14 -5.87 11.60
CA LYS A 101 -20.93 -4.80 12.20
C LYS A 101 -22.27 -4.73 11.46
N THR A 102 -23.35 -5.11 12.13
CA THR A 102 -24.71 -4.94 11.61
C THR A 102 -24.96 -3.45 11.33
N ALA A 103 -25.52 -3.13 10.17
CA ALA A 103 -25.85 -1.77 9.80
C ALA A 103 -26.92 -1.18 10.76
N GLY A 104 -26.58 -0.10 11.46
CA GLY A 104 -27.53 0.67 12.25
C GLY A 104 -26.89 1.60 13.28
N GLY A 105 -26.91 2.91 13.00
CA GLY A 105 -27.05 3.97 14.00
C GLY A 105 -25.80 4.45 14.75
N CYS A 106 -25.59 5.78 14.71
CA CYS A 106 -24.92 6.49 15.80
C CYS A 106 -25.68 6.24 17.12
N ALA A 107 -25.00 5.72 18.16
CA ALA A 107 -25.27 6.06 19.57
C ALA A 107 -24.20 5.51 20.52
N SER A 108 -23.73 6.43 21.39
CA SER A 108 -23.19 6.31 22.75
C SER A 108 -22.77 4.96 23.34
N ALA A 109 -21.58 4.99 23.95
CA ALA A 109 -21.07 3.99 24.89
C ALA A 109 -22.03 3.75 26.07
N GLY A 110 -22.22 2.48 26.43
CA GLY A 110 -22.72 2.05 27.74
C GLY A 110 -23.87 1.05 27.70
N ALA A 111 -23.59 -0.23 27.44
CA ALA A 111 -24.24 -1.41 28.05
C ALA A 111 -23.68 -2.71 27.45
N GLU A 112 -23.29 -3.65 28.30
CA GLU A 112 -22.82 -4.99 27.93
C GLU A 112 -24.03 -5.88 27.55
N PRO A 113 -24.01 -6.62 26.42
CA PRO A 113 -25.12 -7.48 26.04
C PRO A 113 -25.12 -8.80 26.84
N PRO A 114 -26.28 -9.42 27.08
CA PRO A 114 -26.37 -10.65 27.86
C PRO A 114 -25.76 -11.84 27.11
N ARG A 115 -25.03 -12.70 27.84
CA ARG A 115 -24.46 -13.96 27.31
C ARG A 115 -25.56 -14.90 26.82
N PRO A 116 -25.45 -15.48 25.62
CA PRO A 116 -26.40 -16.48 25.15
C PRO A 116 -26.21 -17.83 25.87
N PRO A 117 -27.27 -18.64 26.02
CA PRO A 117 -27.18 -19.95 26.66
C PRO A 117 -26.40 -20.95 25.80
N ALA A 118 -25.68 -21.84 26.47
CA ALA A 118 -24.84 -22.87 25.84
C ALA A 118 -25.70 -23.88 25.05
N ALA A 119 -25.65 -23.81 23.72
CA ALA A 119 -26.21 -24.82 22.83
C ALA A 119 -25.17 -25.89 22.51
N ALA A 120 -25.59 -27.15 22.62
CA ALA A 120 -24.78 -28.36 22.48
C ALA A 120 -24.06 -28.46 21.12
N ALA A 121 -22.80 -28.91 21.18
CA ALA A 121 -21.92 -29.07 20.04
C ALA A 121 -22.32 -30.25 19.16
N THR A 122 -23.00 -29.98 18.05
CA THR A 122 -22.98 -30.84 16.85
C THR A 122 -21.84 -30.38 15.94
N GLY A 123 -20.82 -31.22 15.79
CA GLY A 123 -19.53 -30.92 15.14
C GLY A 123 -19.55 -30.73 13.61
N ALA A 124 -20.46 -29.91 13.09
CA ALA A 124 -20.30 -29.32 11.76
C ALA A 124 -19.63 -27.96 11.94
N ARG A 125 -18.36 -27.81 11.52
CA ARG A 125 -17.72 -26.48 11.46
C ARG A 125 -18.57 -25.60 10.55
N ARG A 126 -19.23 -24.58 11.11
CA ARG A 126 -19.94 -23.55 10.35
C ARG A 126 -18.96 -22.97 9.32
N ALA A 127 -19.40 -22.80 8.08
CA ALA A 127 -18.58 -22.16 7.06
C ALA A 127 -18.17 -20.76 7.55
N PRO A 128 -16.90 -20.35 7.35
CA PRO A 128 -16.44 -19.02 7.75
C PRO A 128 -17.28 -17.94 7.05
N ASP A 129 -17.43 -16.80 7.72
CA ASP A 129 -18.07 -15.63 7.12
C ASP A 129 -17.28 -15.23 5.86
N PRO A 130 -17.94 -15.01 4.69
CA PRO A 130 -17.26 -14.51 3.51
C PRO A 130 -16.38 -13.29 3.79
N ALA A 131 -16.79 -12.36 4.67
CA ALA A 131 -16.00 -11.17 5.01
C ALA A 131 -14.70 -11.49 5.79
N SER A 132 -14.65 -12.62 6.50
CA SER A 132 -13.48 -13.06 7.27
C SER A 132 -12.47 -13.87 6.44
N LEU A 133 -12.74 -14.13 5.16
CA LEU A 133 -11.77 -14.83 4.31
C LEU A 133 -10.64 -13.88 3.89
N ARG A 134 -9.50 -14.43 3.49
CA ARG A 134 -8.39 -13.72 2.85
C ARG A 134 -7.84 -14.60 1.71
N GLU A 135 -7.61 -14.01 0.55
CA GLU A 135 -7.07 -14.73 -0.60
C GLU A 135 -5.55 -14.86 -0.49
N LEU A 136 -5.03 -16.07 -0.69
CA LEU A 136 -3.60 -16.35 -0.82
C LEU A 136 -3.20 -16.44 -2.30
N HIS A 137 -2.35 -15.52 -2.73
CA HIS A 137 -1.90 -15.36 -4.10
C HIS A 137 -0.38 -15.38 -4.19
N LEU A 138 0.17 -16.28 -5.01
CA LEU A 138 1.61 -16.44 -5.17
C LEU A 138 2.10 -15.67 -6.40
N LYS A 139 3.03 -14.75 -6.24
CA LYS A 139 3.62 -13.94 -7.32
C LYS A 139 5.05 -14.40 -7.60
N GLY A 140 5.37 -14.65 -8.87
CA GLY A 140 6.66 -15.20 -9.31
C GLY A 140 6.64 -16.72 -9.55
N THR A 141 5.46 -17.31 -9.75
CA THR A 141 5.27 -18.77 -9.87
C THR A 141 5.63 -19.34 -11.24
N GLY A 142 6.22 -18.55 -12.13
CA GLY A 142 6.49 -18.93 -13.51
C GLY A 142 5.36 -18.56 -14.47
N ARG A 143 5.59 -18.86 -15.76
CA ARG A 143 4.71 -18.48 -16.87
C ARG A 143 3.31 -19.07 -16.75
N THR A 144 2.30 -18.25 -17.03
CA THR A 144 0.88 -18.66 -17.17
C THR A 144 0.35 -18.37 -18.59
N PRO A 145 -0.88 -18.79 -18.94
CA PRO A 145 -1.51 -18.44 -20.22
C PRO A 145 -1.70 -16.93 -20.44
N PHE A 146 -1.56 -16.11 -19.39
CA PHE A 146 -1.68 -14.65 -19.45
C PHE A 146 -0.31 -13.95 -19.56
N ALA A 147 0.79 -14.70 -19.56
CA ALA A 147 2.12 -14.14 -19.75
C ALA A 147 2.29 -13.57 -21.17
N ARG A 148 2.68 -12.29 -21.27
CA ARG A 148 2.81 -11.58 -22.54
C ARG A 148 4.23 -11.70 -23.12
N GLY A 149 4.31 -11.86 -24.44
CA GLY A 149 5.56 -11.85 -25.20
C GLY A 149 6.59 -12.86 -24.69
N ALA A 150 7.82 -12.38 -24.49
CA ALA A 150 8.96 -13.15 -24.01
C ALA A 150 9.05 -13.25 -22.47
N ALA A 151 8.03 -12.82 -21.72
CA ALA A 151 8.05 -12.90 -20.26
C ALA A 151 8.13 -14.36 -19.79
N ASP A 152 9.07 -14.62 -18.87
CA ASP A 152 9.29 -15.95 -18.29
C ASP A 152 8.33 -16.27 -17.13
N GLY A 153 7.66 -15.26 -16.58
CA GLY A 153 6.75 -15.38 -15.44
C GLY A 153 7.46 -15.62 -14.10
N ASN A 154 8.78 -15.53 -14.06
CA ASN A 154 9.56 -15.64 -12.83
C ASN A 154 9.72 -14.26 -12.18
N ALA A 155 10.03 -14.24 -10.88
CA ALA A 155 10.41 -13.03 -10.15
C ALA A 155 11.76 -13.24 -9.47
N VAL A 156 12.49 -12.16 -9.24
CA VAL A 156 13.77 -12.17 -8.52
C VAL A 156 13.58 -11.72 -7.07
N LEU A 157 14.53 -12.06 -6.21
CA LEU A 157 14.42 -11.92 -4.76
C LEU A 157 14.23 -10.46 -4.31
N GLY A 158 15.10 -9.54 -4.73
CA GLY A 158 15.01 -8.13 -4.35
C GLY A 158 13.60 -7.49 -4.49
N PRO A 159 12.94 -7.55 -5.64
CA PRO A 159 11.58 -7.05 -5.84
C PRO A 159 10.51 -7.68 -4.94
N MET A 160 10.61 -8.97 -4.61
CA MET A 160 9.66 -9.62 -3.69
C MET A 160 9.87 -9.12 -2.26
N LEU A 161 11.12 -8.90 -1.85
CA LEU A 161 11.45 -8.28 -0.57
C LEU A 161 11.02 -6.80 -0.52
N ARG A 162 11.13 -6.06 -1.63
CA ARG A 162 10.57 -4.69 -1.73
C ARG A 162 9.08 -4.67 -1.44
N GLU A 163 8.31 -5.52 -2.13
CA GLU A 163 6.86 -5.59 -1.95
C GLU A 163 6.49 -5.96 -0.51
N HIS A 164 7.29 -6.83 0.12
CA HIS A 164 7.15 -7.14 1.55
C HIS A 164 7.39 -5.92 2.44
N VAL A 165 8.53 -5.24 2.32
CA VAL A 165 8.91 -4.09 3.16
C VAL A 165 7.93 -2.92 3.00
N VAL A 166 7.56 -2.60 1.75
CA VAL A 166 6.61 -1.51 1.45
C VAL A 166 5.22 -1.85 2.01
N GLY A 167 4.76 -3.09 1.80
CA GLY A 167 3.48 -3.55 2.34
C GLY A 167 3.43 -3.49 3.87
N GLU A 168 4.52 -3.87 4.54
CA GLU A 168 4.60 -3.82 6.00
C GLU A 168 4.63 -2.40 6.54
N PHE A 169 5.37 -1.49 5.91
CA PHE A 169 5.34 -0.06 6.27
C PHE A 169 3.92 0.50 6.18
N LEU A 170 3.27 0.35 5.01
CA LEU A 170 1.93 0.88 4.77
C LEU A 170 0.93 0.33 5.78
N HIS A 171 1.02 -0.96 6.12
CA HIS A 171 0.19 -1.57 7.14
C HIS A 171 0.43 -0.94 8.52
N SER A 172 1.68 -0.74 8.89
CA SER A 172 2.09 -0.22 10.20
C SER A 172 1.69 1.24 10.42
N VAL A 173 1.57 2.03 9.35
CA VAL A 173 1.00 3.39 9.40
C VAL A 173 -0.53 3.42 9.22
N GLY A 174 -1.19 2.25 9.18
CA GLY A 174 -2.64 2.13 9.12
C GLY A 174 -3.25 2.32 7.73
N ILE A 175 -2.44 2.28 6.66
CA ILE A 175 -2.91 2.42 5.28
C ILE A 175 -3.37 1.04 4.77
N PRO A 176 -4.61 0.90 4.24
CA PRO A 176 -5.09 -0.36 3.66
C PRO A 176 -4.18 -0.86 2.54
N THR A 177 -3.68 -2.10 2.67
CA THR A 177 -2.65 -2.66 1.80
C THR A 177 -2.77 -4.18 1.75
N THR A 178 -2.40 -4.78 0.61
CA THR A 178 -2.12 -6.21 0.58
C THR A 178 -0.95 -6.56 1.48
N ARG A 179 -1.02 -7.70 2.16
CA ARG A 179 0.02 -8.15 3.07
C ARG A 179 0.86 -9.24 2.42
N SER A 180 2.04 -9.49 2.98
CA SER A 180 2.92 -10.57 2.54
C SER A 180 3.08 -11.59 3.67
N LEU A 181 2.60 -12.81 3.43
CA LEU A 181 2.76 -13.95 4.34
C LEU A 181 4.23 -14.40 4.40
N GLY A 182 4.93 -14.30 3.29
CA GLY A 182 6.35 -14.62 3.22
C GLY A 182 6.94 -14.51 1.83
N VAL A 183 8.25 -14.64 1.78
CA VAL A 183 9.06 -14.71 0.55
C VAL A 183 9.85 -16.01 0.60
N ALA A 184 9.80 -16.78 -0.49
CA ALA A 184 10.54 -18.03 -0.64
C ALA A 184 11.44 -17.98 -1.87
N ALA A 185 12.72 -18.31 -1.69
CA ALA A 185 13.64 -18.52 -2.81
C ALA A 185 13.28 -19.83 -3.50
N THR A 186 13.33 -19.84 -4.83
CA THR A 186 13.01 -21.02 -5.66
C THR A 186 14.18 -22.00 -5.76
N GLY A 187 15.41 -21.50 -5.56
CA GLY A 187 16.65 -22.22 -5.84
C GLY A 187 17.10 -22.15 -7.30
N ALA A 188 16.33 -21.50 -8.18
CA ALA A 188 16.72 -21.20 -9.56
C ALA A 188 17.32 -19.79 -9.67
N LEU A 189 18.20 -19.61 -10.66
CA LEU A 189 18.65 -18.29 -11.10
C LEU A 189 17.77 -17.79 -12.24
N VAL A 190 17.59 -16.48 -12.30
CA VAL A 190 16.72 -15.81 -13.26
C VAL A 190 17.51 -14.70 -13.95
N SER A 191 17.55 -14.75 -15.28
CA SER A 191 18.22 -13.74 -16.11
C SER A 191 17.44 -12.43 -16.13
N ARG A 192 18.08 -11.32 -15.78
CA ARG A 192 17.50 -9.97 -15.91
C ARG A 192 18.50 -8.99 -16.52
N PRO A 193 18.05 -7.94 -17.24
CA PRO A 193 18.91 -6.81 -17.55
C PRO A 193 19.48 -6.21 -16.26
N ASP A 194 20.75 -5.84 -16.28
CA ASP A 194 21.38 -5.15 -15.15
C ASP A 194 20.72 -3.78 -14.94
N ARG A 195 20.48 -3.43 -13.67
CA ARG A 195 19.80 -2.19 -13.28
C ARG A 195 20.60 -0.95 -13.65
N MET A 196 21.93 -1.02 -13.53
CA MET A 196 22.85 0.09 -13.78
C MET A 196 23.27 0.15 -15.25
N ASP A 197 23.38 -1.01 -15.92
CA ASP A 197 23.67 -1.10 -17.35
C ASP A 197 22.73 -2.09 -18.07
N PRO A 198 21.57 -1.64 -18.59
CA PRO A 198 20.57 -2.51 -19.22
C PRO A 198 21.06 -3.31 -20.45
N ARG A 199 22.26 -3.03 -20.96
CA ARG A 199 22.89 -3.81 -22.04
C ARG A 199 23.50 -5.11 -21.53
N ARG A 200 23.76 -5.22 -20.23
CA ARG A 200 24.28 -6.42 -19.57
C ARG A 200 23.14 -7.26 -19.03
N THR A 201 23.33 -8.58 -19.03
CA THR A 201 22.43 -9.53 -18.38
C THR A 201 23.10 -10.07 -17.12
N VAL A 202 22.39 -10.05 -16.01
CA VAL A 202 22.81 -10.61 -14.72
C VAL A 202 21.93 -11.81 -14.36
N GLN A 203 22.48 -12.70 -13.54
CA GLN A 203 21.76 -13.83 -12.95
C GLN A 203 21.42 -13.48 -11.51
N LEU A 204 20.13 -13.43 -11.18
CA LEU A 204 19.66 -13.08 -9.84
C LEU A 204 18.90 -14.27 -9.23
N PRO A 205 18.88 -14.41 -7.88
CA PRO A 205 18.11 -15.46 -7.22
C PRO A 205 16.62 -15.32 -7.52
N GLY A 206 15.98 -16.38 -8.02
CA GLY A 206 14.54 -16.42 -8.25
C GLY A 206 13.76 -16.59 -6.95
N ALA A 207 12.64 -15.89 -6.80
CA ALA A 207 11.81 -15.93 -5.60
C ALA A 207 10.31 -15.87 -5.91
N VAL A 208 9.51 -16.32 -4.94
CA VAL A 208 8.05 -16.22 -4.93
C VAL A 208 7.62 -15.42 -3.70
N LEU A 209 6.71 -14.47 -3.89
CA LEU A 209 6.02 -13.75 -2.83
C LEU A 209 4.65 -14.39 -2.58
N ALA A 210 4.37 -14.79 -1.35
CA ALA A 210 3.05 -15.20 -0.91
C ALA A 210 2.28 -13.97 -0.42
N ARG A 211 1.42 -13.41 -1.28
CA ARG A 211 0.61 -12.23 -1.01
C ARG A 211 -0.76 -12.63 -0.46
N VAL A 212 -1.24 -11.86 0.51
CA VAL A 212 -2.54 -12.02 1.15
C VAL A 212 -3.34 -10.73 0.97
N ALA A 213 -4.60 -10.87 0.55
CA ALA A 213 -5.49 -9.73 0.35
C ALA A 213 -6.92 -10.08 0.75
N ASP A 214 -7.77 -9.07 0.89
CA ASP A 214 -9.21 -9.30 1.02
C ASP A 214 -9.76 -9.87 -0.29
N SER A 215 -9.30 -9.34 -1.43
CA SER A 215 -9.44 -9.99 -2.74
C SER A 215 -8.44 -9.42 -3.74
N HIS A 216 -8.21 -10.15 -4.82
CA HIS A 216 -7.43 -9.73 -5.98
C HIS A 216 -8.30 -9.20 -7.12
N VAL A 217 -9.59 -8.96 -6.87
CA VAL A 217 -10.50 -8.33 -7.82
C VAL A 217 -10.11 -6.87 -8.00
N ARG A 218 -9.93 -6.47 -9.26
CA ARG A 218 -9.51 -5.10 -9.65
C ARG A 218 -10.57 -4.46 -10.53
N VAL A 219 -10.45 -3.16 -10.80
CA VAL A 219 -11.22 -2.49 -11.87
C VAL A 219 -11.06 -3.25 -13.20
N GLY A 220 -9.83 -3.69 -13.51
CA GLY A 220 -9.54 -4.53 -14.67
C GLY A 220 -10.33 -5.84 -14.75
N THR A 221 -10.74 -6.42 -13.61
CA THR A 221 -11.57 -7.63 -13.55
C THR A 221 -12.99 -7.36 -14.06
N PHE A 222 -13.58 -6.21 -13.67
CA PHE A 222 -14.88 -5.78 -14.17
C PHE A 222 -14.84 -5.46 -15.67
N GLN A 223 -13.77 -4.81 -16.12
CA GLN A 223 -13.56 -4.52 -17.55
C GLN A 223 -13.44 -5.81 -18.39
N TYR A 224 -12.83 -6.86 -17.84
CA TYR A 224 -12.77 -8.17 -18.48
C TYR A 224 -14.12 -8.90 -18.44
N ALA A 225 -14.79 -8.88 -17.30
CA ALA A 225 -16.11 -9.49 -17.13
C ALA A 225 -17.12 -8.93 -18.15
N LEU A 226 -17.14 -7.61 -18.33
CA LEU A 226 -18.03 -6.97 -19.30
C LEU A 226 -17.69 -7.41 -20.74
N SER A 227 -16.40 -7.46 -21.11
CA SER A 227 -15.99 -7.77 -22.48
C SER A 227 -16.12 -9.24 -22.86
N THR A 228 -16.21 -10.15 -21.88
CA THR A 228 -16.24 -11.61 -22.13
C THR A 228 -17.55 -12.28 -21.75
N GLY A 229 -18.20 -11.86 -20.67
CA GLY A 229 -19.45 -12.42 -20.15
C GLY A 229 -20.62 -11.44 -20.12
N GLY A 230 -20.41 -10.19 -20.51
CA GLY A 230 -21.46 -9.17 -20.60
C GLY A 230 -22.04 -8.75 -19.23
N PRO A 231 -23.21 -8.08 -19.24
CA PRO A 231 -23.84 -7.54 -18.03
C PRO A 231 -24.13 -8.56 -16.93
N GLU A 232 -24.41 -9.82 -17.28
CA GLU A 232 -24.72 -10.85 -16.30
C GLU A 232 -23.50 -11.25 -15.45
N LEU A 233 -22.34 -11.42 -16.10
CA LEU A 233 -21.10 -11.71 -15.36
C LEU A 233 -20.69 -10.52 -14.48
N VAL A 234 -20.90 -9.28 -14.95
CA VAL A 234 -20.71 -8.06 -14.16
C VAL A 234 -21.62 -8.03 -12.93
N ARG A 235 -22.89 -8.42 -13.07
CA ARG A 235 -23.86 -8.45 -11.97
C ARG A 235 -23.45 -9.47 -10.91
N ARG A 236 -23.06 -10.68 -11.31
CA ARG A 236 -22.54 -11.72 -10.40
C ARG A 236 -21.27 -11.26 -9.69
N LEU A 237 -20.34 -10.64 -10.42
CA LEU A 237 -19.10 -10.10 -9.86
C LEU A 237 -19.37 -8.98 -8.85
N ALA A 238 -20.27 -8.04 -9.15
CA ALA A 238 -20.69 -7.00 -8.22
C ALA A 238 -21.32 -7.59 -6.95
N HIS A 239 -22.21 -8.58 -7.10
CA HIS A 239 -22.83 -9.26 -5.95
C HIS A 239 -21.79 -9.98 -5.08
N TRP A 240 -20.80 -10.64 -5.69
CA TRP A 240 -19.69 -11.25 -4.96
C TRP A 240 -18.89 -10.21 -4.18
N CYS A 241 -18.52 -9.09 -4.81
CA CYS A 241 -17.80 -7.99 -4.15
C CYS A 241 -18.60 -7.36 -3.00
N ILE A 242 -19.92 -7.20 -3.15
CA ILE A 242 -20.82 -6.71 -2.09
C ILE A 242 -20.76 -7.66 -0.90
N THR A 243 -20.99 -8.96 -1.14
CA THR A 243 -20.96 -9.98 -0.08
C THR A 243 -19.61 -10.03 0.63
N ARG A 244 -18.52 -9.85 -0.13
CA ARG A 244 -17.15 -9.98 0.36
C ARG A 244 -16.64 -8.75 1.11
N HIS A 245 -16.90 -7.56 0.61
CA HIS A 245 -16.23 -6.32 1.06
C HIS A 245 -17.20 -5.29 1.64
N HIS A 246 -18.46 -5.29 1.19
CA HIS A 246 -19.43 -4.26 1.52
C HIS A 246 -20.82 -4.85 1.77
N PRO A 247 -21.00 -5.77 2.74
CA PRO A 247 -22.28 -6.46 2.93
C PRO A 247 -23.44 -5.50 3.19
N GLY A 248 -23.18 -4.37 3.86
CA GLY A 248 -24.17 -3.31 4.07
C GLY A 248 -24.57 -2.53 2.80
N ALA A 249 -24.06 -2.86 1.61
CA ALA A 249 -24.54 -2.36 0.33
C ALA A 249 -25.67 -3.21 -0.27
N ALA A 250 -25.87 -4.44 0.23
CA ALA A 250 -26.87 -5.37 -0.30
C ALA A 250 -28.31 -4.86 -0.15
N ASP A 251 -28.59 -4.12 0.92
CA ASP A 251 -29.92 -3.59 1.23
C ASP A 251 -30.21 -2.22 0.60
N ALA A 252 -29.25 -1.65 -0.14
CA ALA A 252 -29.46 -0.40 -0.85
C ALA A 252 -30.48 -0.56 -1.99
N ALA A 253 -31.20 0.51 -2.33
CA ALA A 253 -32.13 0.50 -3.46
C ALA A 253 -31.45 0.13 -4.80
N ASN A 254 -30.17 0.46 -4.93
CA ASN A 254 -29.32 0.06 -6.07
C ASN A 254 -27.98 -0.46 -5.54
N PRO A 255 -27.87 -1.78 -5.25
CA PRO A 255 -26.66 -2.35 -4.65
C PRO A 255 -25.39 -2.19 -5.50
N PRO A 256 -25.40 -2.37 -6.84
CA PRO A 256 -24.22 -2.07 -7.67
C PRO A 256 -23.76 -0.62 -7.60
N LEU A 257 -24.68 0.34 -7.55
CA LEU A 257 -24.34 1.76 -7.38
C LEU A 257 -23.74 2.04 -6.00
N GLU A 258 -24.28 1.41 -4.95
CA GLU A 258 -23.75 1.56 -3.59
C GLU A 258 -22.36 0.92 -3.44
N LEU A 259 -22.12 -0.24 -4.09
CA LEU A 259 -20.77 -0.79 -4.24
C LEU A 259 -19.84 0.24 -4.89
N TYR A 260 -20.24 0.82 -6.02
CA TYR A 260 -19.43 1.81 -6.73
C TYR A 260 -19.08 3.00 -5.83
N ARG A 261 -20.06 3.61 -5.15
CA ARG A 261 -19.84 4.72 -4.20
C ARG A 261 -18.84 4.37 -3.10
N ARG A 262 -18.96 3.17 -2.50
CA ARG A 262 -18.04 2.72 -1.44
C ARG A 262 -16.61 2.55 -1.95
N VAL A 263 -16.44 2.00 -3.15
CA VAL A 263 -15.12 1.86 -3.79
C VAL A 263 -14.53 3.23 -4.10
N VAL A 264 -15.34 4.17 -4.63
CA VAL A 264 -14.91 5.55 -4.88
C VAL A 264 -14.36 6.19 -3.60
N PHE A 265 -15.10 6.10 -2.49
CA PHE A 265 -14.67 6.70 -1.22
C PHE A 265 -13.48 5.99 -0.59
N ALA A 266 -13.40 4.66 -0.70
CA ALA A 266 -12.25 3.90 -0.22
C ALA A 266 -10.97 4.30 -0.97
N GLN A 267 -11.04 4.42 -2.30
CA GLN A 267 -9.91 4.81 -3.14
C GLN A 267 -9.51 6.26 -2.93
N ALA A 268 -10.46 7.18 -2.74
CA ALA A 268 -10.18 8.58 -2.38
C ALA A 268 -9.35 8.68 -1.09
N ARG A 269 -9.76 7.94 -0.04
CA ARG A 269 -9.04 7.91 1.24
C ARG A 269 -7.68 7.24 1.14
N LEU A 270 -7.59 6.14 0.38
CA LEU A 270 -6.34 5.42 0.16
C LEU A 270 -5.27 6.32 -0.47
N VAL A 271 -5.62 7.05 -1.53
CA VAL A 271 -4.69 7.93 -2.22
C VAL A 271 -4.29 9.14 -1.36
N ALA A 272 -5.24 9.73 -0.64
CA ALA A 272 -4.93 10.76 0.35
C ALA A 272 -3.93 10.26 1.41
N ALA A 273 -4.08 9.01 1.86
CA ALA A 273 -3.18 8.39 2.82
C ALA A 273 -1.79 8.11 2.24
N TRP A 274 -1.70 7.70 0.97
CA TRP A 274 -0.41 7.57 0.28
C TRP A 274 0.34 8.90 0.20
N GLU A 275 -0.34 9.95 -0.24
CA GLU A 275 0.26 11.28 -0.35
C GLU A 275 0.69 11.80 1.03
N ALA A 276 -0.13 11.60 2.07
CA ALA A 276 0.20 12.01 3.42
C ALA A 276 1.51 11.42 3.96
N VAL A 277 1.97 10.26 3.47
CA VAL A 277 3.25 9.64 3.85
C VAL A 277 4.32 9.71 2.76
N GLY A 278 4.08 10.51 1.71
CA GLY A 278 5.03 10.67 0.61
C GLY A 278 5.14 9.44 -0.30
N PHE A 279 4.19 8.52 -0.28
CA PHE A 279 4.23 7.31 -1.11
C PHE A 279 3.82 7.61 -2.55
N VAL A 280 4.63 7.13 -3.50
CA VAL A 280 4.35 7.16 -4.94
C VAL A 280 4.24 5.73 -5.44
N HIS A 281 3.04 5.33 -5.87
CA HIS A 281 2.80 3.98 -6.38
C HIS A 281 3.50 3.70 -7.72
N GLY A 282 3.59 4.71 -8.59
CA GLY A 282 4.32 4.67 -9.85
C GLY A 282 3.66 3.90 -11.01
N VAL A 283 2.62 3.09 -10.78
CA VAL A 283 1.85 2.37 -11.82
C VAL A 283 0.38 2.20 -11.41
N MET A 284 -0.39 3.28 -11.48
CA MET A 284 -1.82 3.26 -11.14
C MET A 284 -2.67 2.94 -12.37
N ASN A 285 -2.43 1.79 -13.00
CA ASN A 285 -3.31 1.29 -14.07
C ASN A 285 -4.62 0.76 -13.47
N THR A 286 -5.69 0.60 -14.27
CA THR A 286 -6.96 0.05 -13.75
C THR A 286 -6.83 -1.40 -13.28
N ASP A 287 -5.87 -2.17 -13.80
CA ASP A 287 -5.54 -3.50 -13.30
C ASP A 287 -4.79 -3.49 -11.96
N ASN A 288 -4.35 -2.33 -11.45
CA ASN A 288 -3.73 -2.17 -10.14
C ASN A 288 -4.64 -1.45 -9.12
N MET A 289 -5.94 -1.31 -9.43
CA MET A 289 -6.91 -0.74 -8.49
C MET A 289 -7.83 -1.82 -7.94
N ALA A 290 -7.54 -2.26 -6.71
CA ALA A 290 -8.31 -3.28 -6.02
C ALA A 290 -9.70 -2.75 -5.60
N ILE A 291 -10.73 -3.58 -5.78
CA ILE A 291 -12.11 -3.26 -5.39
C ILE A 291 -12.28 -3.30 -3.86
N SER A 292 -11.42 -4.02 -3.15
CA SER A 292 -11.38 -4.03 -1.68
C SER A 292 -10.96 -2.69 -1.04
N GLY A 293 -10.41 -1.76 -1.83
CA GLY A 293 -9.84 -0.51 -1.32
C GLY A 293 -8.45 -0.65 -0.71
N GLN A 294 -7.78 -1.79 -0.92
CA GLN A 294 -6.38 -2.01 -0.52
C GLN A 294 -5.42 -1.54 -1.63
N GLY A 295 -4.26 -1.01 -1.24
CA GLY A 295 -3.12 -0.89 -2.17
C GLY A 295 -2.56 -2.26 -2.55
N ILE A 296 -2.05 -2.39 -3.79
CA ILE A 296 -1.59 -3.68 -4.35
C ILE A 296 -0.49 -3.46 -5.41
N ASP A 297 0.35 -4.48 -5.64
CA ASP A 297 1.35 -4.51 -6.73
C ASP A 297 2.46 -3.44 -6.62
N TYR A 298 3.20 -3.49 -5.51
CA TYR A 298 4.36 -2.63 -5.19
C TYR A 298 5.62 -2.97 -6.00
N GLY A 299 5.55 -2.74 -7.31
CA GLY A 299 6.68 -2.89 -8.23
C GLY A 299 7.61 -1.67 -8.20
N PRO A 300 7.46 -0.72 -9.13
CA PRO A 300 8.28 0.48 -9.17
C PRO A 300 7.65 1.63 -8.36
N CYS A 301 7.44 1.37 -7.06
CA CYS A 301 6.96 2.35 -6.09
C CYS A 301 8.12 2.89 -5.23
N ALA A 302 7.93 4.06 -4.63
CA ALA A 302 8.95 4.77 -3.89
C ALA A 302 8.33 5.73 -2.87
N PHE A 303 9.16 6.27 -1.98
CA PHE A 303 8.79 7.32 -1.04
C PHE A 303 9.49 8.63 -1.39
N LEU A 304 8.86 9.77 -1.11
CA LEU A 304 9.51 11.06 -1.19
C LEU A 304 10.60 11.17 -0.12
N ASP A 305 11.80 11.49 -0.57
CA ASP A 305 12.84 12.01 0.31
C ASP A 305 12.63 13.52 0.46
N ALA A 306 13.03 14.31 -0.53
CA ALA A 306 12.62 15.71 -0.64
C ALA A 306 11.14 15.81 -1.06
N HIS A 307 10.41 16.76 -0.48
CA HIS A 307 9.04 17.05 -0.90
C HIS A 307 9.05 17.68 -2.30
N ASP A 308 8.72 16.89 -3.32
CA ASP A 308 8.64 17.31 -4.71
C ASP A 308 7.29 16.86 -5.30
N PRO A 309 6.35 17.79 -5.55
CA PRO A 309 5.06 17.47 -6.16
C PRO A 309 5.17 16.78 -7.52
N ASP A 310 6.28 16.98 -8.22
CA ASP A 310 6.55 16.46 -9.55
C ASP A 310 7.39 15.17 -9.58
N ALA A 311 7.67 14.58 -8.41
CA ALA A 311 8.48 13.37 -8.30
C ALA A 311 7.89 12.18 -9.10
N VAL A 312 8.76 11.56 -9.90
CA VAL A 312 8.49 10.33 -10.67
C VAL A 312 9.62 9.35 -10.43
N PHE A 313 9.28 8.13 -10.05
CA PHE A 313 10.27 7.09 -9.75
C PHE A 313 10.18 5.86 -10.65
N SER A 314 9.06 5.65 -11.33
CA SER A 314 8.84 4.44 -12.12
C SER A 314 9.60 4.51 -13.45
N SER A 315 10.47 3.53 -13.72
CA SER A 315 11.25 3.46 -14.97
C SER A 315 10.40 3.40 -16.25
N ILE A 316 9.12 3.04 -16.12
CA ILE A 316 8.18 2.94 -17.23
C ILE A 316 7.25 4.15 -17.33
N ASP A 317 7.22 5.05 -16.34
CA ASP A 317 6.40 6.26 -16.35
C ASP A 317 7.13 7.46 -17.00
N ARG A 318 7.39 7.35 -18.30
CA ARG A 318 8.19 8.36 -19.05
C ARG A 318 7.54 9.74 -19.16
N THR A 319 6.22 9.83 -18.99
CA THR A 319 5.47 11.09 -19.05
C THR A 319 5.12 11.63 -17.67
N GLY A 320 5.42 10.89 -16.61
CA GLY A 320 5.02 11.23 -15.24
C GLY A 320 3.51 11.25 -15.07
N ARG A 321 2.79 10.30 -15.70
CA ARG A 321 1.34 10.12 -15.53
C ARG A 321 0.99 9.86 -14.07
N TYR A 322 1.83 9.11 -13.37
CA TYR A 322 1.64 8.67 -11.99
C TYR A 322 2.63 9.34 -11.02
N ARG A 323 3.11 10.54 -11.37
CA ARG A 323 3.89 11.40 -10.44
C ARG A 323 3.11 11.67 -9.18
N TYR A 324 3.81 12.02 -8.10
CA TYR A 324 3.24 12.21 -6.77
C TYR A 324 1.92 13.02 -6.76
N ARG A 325 1.90 14.25 -7.30
CA ARG A 325 0.68 15.09 -7.32
C ARG A 325 -0.46 14.60 -8.22
N ASN A 326 -0.20 13.66 -9.13
CA ASN A 326 -1.19 13.20 -10.10
C ASN A 326 -1.93 11.93 -9.63
N GLN A 327 -1.58 11.36 -8.48
CA GLN A 327 -2.14 10.09 -8.03
C GLN A 327 -3.67 10.18 -7.83
N ALA A 328 -4.16 11.27 -7.23
CA ALA A 328 -5.60 11.49 -7.06
C ALA A 328 -6.35 11.59 -8.40
N ALA A 329 -5.82 12.37 -9.35
CA ALA A 329 -6.40 12.49 -10.68
C ALA A 329 -6.38 11.16 -11.45
N ALA A 330 -5.31 10.38 -11.33
CA ALA A 330 -5.20 9.05 -11.93
C ALA A 330 -6.23 8.08 -11.34
N ALA A 331 -6.42 8.07 -10.02
CA ALA A 331 -7.42 7.26 -9.35
C ALA A 331 -8.84 7.62 -9.76
N GLN A 332 -9.19 8.91 -9.80
CA GLN A 332 -10.50 9.37 -10.26
C GLN A 332 -10.77 8.95 -11.71
N TRP A 333 -9.76 9.08 -12.59
CA TRP A 333 -9.88 8.63 -13.98
C TRP A 333 -10.11 7.12 -14.09
N ASN A 334 -9.41 6.31 -13.28
CA ASN A 334 -9.61 4.87 -13.25
C ASN A 334 -10.99 4.48 -12.69
N LEU A 335 -11.51 5.23 -11.70
CA LEU A 335 -12.86 5.04 -11.17
C LEU A 335 -13.94 5.40 -12.20
N ALA A 336 -13.68 6.34 -13.11
CA ALA A 336 -14.55 6.55 -14.27
C ALA A 336 -14.57 5.33 -15.21
N ARG A 337 -13.40 4.72 -15.46
CA ARG A 337 -13.31 3.46 -16.23
C ARG A 337 -13.99 2.28 -15.52
N PHE A 338 -14.06 2.31 -14.19
CA PHE A 338 -14.82 1.32 -13.41
C PHE A 338 -16.33 1.54 -13.57
N ALA A 339 -16.79 2.79 -13.49
CA ALA A 339 -18.19 3.15 -13.74
C ALA A 339 -18.67 2.64 -15.10
N GLU A 340 -17.89 2.84 -16.17
CA GLU A 340 -18.20 2.34 -17.51
C GLU A 340 -18.46 0.82 -17.54
N ALA A 341 -17.66 0.05 -16.80
CA ALA A 341 -17.84 -1.39 -16.70
C ALA A 341 -19.10 -1.80 -15.92
N LEU A 342 -19.63 -0.89 -15.08
CA LEU A 342 -20.82 -1.11 -14.26
C LEU A 342 -22.12 -0.58 -14.89
N LEU A 343 -22.07 0.36 -15.85
CA LEU A 343 -23.28 1.01 -16.40
C LEU A 343 -24.43 0.04 -16.70
N PRO A 344 -24.21 -1.12 -17.36
CA PRO A 344 -25.30 -2.04 -17.71
C PRO A 344 -26.02 -2.69 -16.52
N VAL A 345 -25.45 -2.58 -15.31
CA VAL A 345 -26.05 -3.11 -14.08
C VAL A 345 -26.52 -2.01 -13.12
N LEU A 346 -26.27 -0.73 -13.43
CA LEU A 346 -26.73 0.41 -12.63
C LEU A 346 -28.18 0.78 -12.94
N ASP A 347 -28.53 0.91 -14.23
CA ASP A 347 -29.89 1.20 -14.70
C ASP A 347 -30.10 0.57 -16.08
N ALA A 348 -31.34 0.31 -16.45
CA ALA A 348 -31.69 -0.20 -17.77
C ALA A 348 -31.62 0.91 -18.84
N GLU A 349 -31.85 2.17 -18.45
CA GLU A 349 -31.72 3.34 -19.31
C GLU A 349 -30.26 3.84 -19.29
N PRO A 350 -29.53 3.81 -20.42
CA PRO A 350 -28.11 4.15 -20.45
C PRO A 350 -27.78 5.55 -19.93
N ASP A 351 -28.57 6.56 -20.29
CA ASP A 351 -28.31 7.94 -19.87
C ASP A 351 -28.47 8.09 -18.35
N ARG A 352 -29.48 7.42 -17.78
CA ARG A 352 -29.69 7.41 -16.32
C ARG A 352 -28.56 6.66 -15.60
N ALA A 353 -28.06 5.56 -16.16
CA ALA A 353 -26.92 4.84 -15.59
C ALA A 353 -25.67 5.74 -15.55
N VAL A 354 -25.45 6.54 -16.60
CA VAL A 354 -24.35 7.52 -16.68
C VAL A 354 -24.53 8.61 -15.62
N ASP A 355 -25.71 9.19 -15.50
CA ASP A 355 -25.99 10.24 -14.49
C ASP A 355 -25.72 9.73 -13.06
N LEU A 356 -26.21 8.54 -12.72
CA LEU A 356 -25.98 7.91 -11.41
C LEU A 356 -24.48 7.68 -11.13
N ALA A 357 -23.75 7.21 -12.14
CA ALA A 357 -22.31 6.99 -12.03
C ALA A 357 -21.53 8.30 -11.88
N GLN A 358 -21.88 9.33 -12.63
CA GLN A 358 -21.25 10.65 -12.55
C GLN A 358 -21.51 11.31 -11.20
N GLU A 359 -22.74 11.24 -10.69
CA GLU A 359 -23.10 11.74 -9.35
C GLU A 359 -22.27 11.03 -8.27
N ALA A 360 -22.15 9.71 -8.32
CA ALA A 360 -21.32 8.94 -7.39
C ALA A 360 -19.83 9.31 -7.50
N LEU A 361 -19.29 9.46 -8.71
CA LEU A 361 -17.89 9.84 -8.94
C LEU A 361 -17.60 11.28 -8.50
N ALA A 362 -18.58 12.18 -8.59
CA ALA A 362 -18.45 13.56 -8.11
C ALA A 362 -18.22 13.65 -6.59
N GLY A 363 -18.51 12.58 -5.85
CA GLY A 363 -18.14 12.44 -4.44
C GLY A 363 -16.65 12.18 -4.19
N PHE A 364 -15.85 11.84 -5.21
CA PHE A 364 -14.42 11.59 -5.04
C PHE A 364 -13.63 12.82 -4.56
N PRO A 365 -13.65 13.98 -5.24
CA PRO A 365 -12.83 15.13 -4.84
C PRO A 365 -13.07 15.61 -3.40
N PRO A 366 -14.32 15.80 -2.92
CA PRO A 366 -14.52 16.29 -1.55
C PRO A 366 -14.07 15.27 -0.49
N VAL A 367 -14.24 13.97 -0.73
CA VAL A 367 -13.76 12.93 0.20
C VAL A 367 -12.23 12.87 0.23
N TYR A 368 -11.59 12.94 -0.94
CA TYR A 368 -10.13 12.97 -1.03
C TYR A 368 -9.55 14.20 -0.33
N GLU A 369 -10.07 15.41 -0.60
CA GLU A 369 -9.54 16.64 0.00
C GLU A 369 -9.76 16.68 1.51
N ALA A 370 -10.94 16.27 1.99
CA ALA A 370 -11.21 16.20 3.42
C ALA A 370 -10.26 15.23 4.13
N GLU A 371 -10.02 14.05 3.55
CA GLU A 371 -9.11 13.07 4.13
C GLU A 371 -7.65 13.53 4.07
N ARG A 372 -7.20 14.08 2.93
CA ARG A 372 -5.85 14.64 2.76
C ARG A 372 -5.57 15.70 3.80
N LEU A 373 -6.49 16.65 3.95
CA LEU A 373 -6.36 17.71 4.94
C LEU A 373 -6.37 17.18 6.37
N ARG A 374 -7.25 16.22 6.69
CA ARG A 374 -7.31 15.56 8.01
C ARG A 374 -5.97 14.90 8.36
N LEU A 375 -5.36 14.19 7.41
CA LEU A 375 -4.10 13.48 7.62
C LEU A 375 -2.91 14.42 7.79
N PHE A 376 -2.76 15.43 6.92
CA PHE A 376 -1.68 16.40 7.05
C PHE A 376 -1.84 17.29 8.29
N ALA A 377 -3.07 17.70 8.62
CA ALA A 377 -3.34 18.46 9.85
C ALA A 377 -2.90 17.67 11.09
N ALA A 378 -3.20 16.36 11.14
CA ALA A 378 -2.78 15.50 12.24
C ALA A 378 -1.25 15.42 12.38
N ARG A 379 -0.50 15.40 11.27
CA ARG A 379 0.97 15.41 11.28
C ARG A 379 1.57 16.70 11.85
N ILE A 380 0.84 17.81 11.80
CA ILE A 380 1.20 19.08 12.46
C ILE A 380 0.42 19.32 13.75
N GLY A 381 -0.22 18.29 14.33
CA GLY A 381 -0.84 18.36 15.65
C GLY A 381 -2.21 19.06 15.68
N LEU A 382 -2.81 19.35 14.52
CA LEU A 382 -4.12 19.98 14.42
C LEU A 382 -5.21 18.93 14.16
N ARG A 383 -6.35 19.08 14.83
CA ARG A 383 -7.52 18.22 14.63
C ARG A 383 -8.52 18.90 13.71
N VAL A 384 -8.96 18.18 12.68
CA VAL A 384 -10.13 18.58 11.88
C VAL A 384 -11.38 18.10 12.61
N GLN A 385 -12.25 19.02 13.00
CA GLN A 385 -13.54 18.73 13.64
C GLN A 385 -14.68 18.97 12.63
N GLY A 386 -15.66 18.07 12.57
CA GLY A 386 -16.81 18.19 11.66
C GLY A 386 -16.49 17.81 10.21
N GLU A 387 -17.37 18.21 9.28
CA GLU A 387 -17.28 17.84 7.86
C GLU A 387 -16.22 18.63 7.08
N ALA A 388 -15.82 19.81 7.58
CA ALA A 388 -14.81 20.67 6.94
C ALA A 388 -13.84 21.25 7.98
N ALA A 389 -12.57 21.38 7.61
CA ALA A 389 -11.57 22.00 8.47
C ALA A 389 -11.76 23.52 8.57
N ALA A 390 -11.34 24.09 9.70
CA ALA A 390 -11.26 25.53 9.86
C ALA A 390 -10.30 26.14 8.79
N PRO A 391 -10.60 27.32 8.22
CA PRO A 391 -9.75 27.96 7.21
C PRO A 391 -8.30 28.14 7.65
N SER A 392 -8.06 28.39 8.94
CA SER A 392 -6.72 28.50 9.52
C SER A 392 -5.95 27.17 9.53
N THR A 393 -6.63 26.05 9.78
CA THR A 393 -6.04 24.70 9.70
C THR A 393 -5.68 24.35 8.26
N ALA A 394 -6.57 24.64 7.31
CA ALA A 394 -6.32 24.45 5.89
C ALA A 394 -5.10 25.27 5.43
N ALA A 395 -5.08 26.57 5.76
CA ALA A 395 -3.96 27.44 5.42
C ALA A 395 -2.63 26.97 6.05
N ALA A 396 -2.65 26.51 7.31
CA ALA A 396 -1.45 25.99 7.96
C ALA A 396 -0.88 24.75 7.23
N VAL A 397 -1.74 23.86 6.72
CA VAL A 397 -1.28 22.70 5.93
C VAL A 397 -0.72 23.13 4.58
N GLU A 398 -1.48 23.92 3.81
CA GLU A 398 -1.08 24.31 2.45
C GLU A 398 0.18 25.19 2.43
N ASP A 399 0.29 26.14 3.36
CA ASP A 399 1.47 27.00 3.49
C ASP A 399 2.74 26.17 3.76
N LEU A 400 2.65 25.17 4.66
CA LEU A 400 3.79 24.32 4.99
C LEU A 400 4.21 23.47 3.79
N LEU A 401 3.26 22.79 3.14
CA LEU A 401 3.55 21.97 1.97
C LEU A 401 4.14 22.79 0.83
N GLY A 402 3.64 24.01 0.61
CA GLY A 402 4.20 24.95 -0.37
C GLY A 402 5.64 25.35 -0.05
N LEU A 403 5.93 25.65 1.22
CA LEU A 403 7.30 25.96 1.66
C LEU A 403 8.24 24.74 1.54
N MET A 404 7.76 23.55 1.92
CA MET A 404 8.52 22.30 1.77
C MET A 404 8.87 22.04 0.31
N ALA A 405 7.92 22.24 -0.60
CA ALA A 405 8.14 22.06 -2.04
C ALA A 405 9.16 23.07 -2.59
N GLN A 406 9.07 24.33 -2.17
CA GLN A 406 9.98 25.39 -2.62
C GLN A 406 11.43 25.14 -2.18
N HIS A 407 11.62 24.60 -0.96
CA HIS A 407 12.94 24.36 -0.38
C HIS A 407 13.44 22.92 -0.58
N ALA A 408 12.65 22.06 -1.24
CA ALA A 408 12.92 20.63 -1.34
C ALA A 408 13.19 19.98 0.03
N ALA A 409 12.47 20.45 1.07
CA ALA A 409 12.64 19.97 2.43
C ALA A 409 12.27 18.49 2.54
N ASP A 410 12.94 17.76 3.42
CA ASP A 410 12.66 16.33 3.60
C ASP A 410 11.20 16.11 4.04
N HIS A 411 10.47 15.30 3.28
CA HIS A 411 9.04 15.10 3.47
C HIS A 411 8.71 14.46 4.81
N THR A 412 9.53 13.54 5.30
CA THR A 412 9.26 12.82 6.54
C THR A 412 9.77 13.61 7.74
N ASP A 413 11.03 14.02 7.67
CA ASP A 413 11.76 14.62 8.79
C ASP A 413 11.22 16.01 9.15
N THR A 414 10.68 16.76 8.18
CA THR A 414 10.06 18.07 8.45
C THR A 414 8.93 17.96 9.48
N PHE A 415 8.04 16.96 9.37
CA PHE A 415 6.97 16.79 10.35
C PHE A 415 7.48 16.30 11.71
N GLY A 416 8.47 15.40 11.70
CA GLY A 416 9.12 14.94 12.92
C GLY A 416 9.80 16.07 13.69
N ALA A 417 10.45 17.00 12.97
CA ALA A 417 11.17 18.13 13.54
C ALA A 417 10.27 19.18 14.20
N LEU A 418 8.97 19.18 13.87
CA LEU A 418 7.99 20.06 14.53
C LEU A 418 7.57 19.53 15.91
N ILE A 419 7.77 18.24 16.20
CA ILE A 419 7.33 17.63 17.47
C ILE A 419 8.02 18.29 18.68
N PRO A 420 9.36 18.44 18.73
CA PRO A 420 10.02 19.10 19.86
C PRO A 420 9.65 20.59 20.00
N VAL A 421 9.30 21.26 18.90
CA VAL A 421 8.84 22.65 18.90
C VAL A 421 7.45 22.77 19.52
N ALA A 422 6.54 21.85 19.19
CA ALA A 422 5.21 21.78 19.81
C ALA A 422 5.30 21.47 21.31
N GLU A 423 6.26 20.63 21.73
CA GLU A 423 6.47 20.26 23.13
C GLU A 423 7.07 21.39 23.98
N SER A 424 7.99 22.18 23.42
CA SER A 424 8.62 23.27 24.15
C SER A 424 7.75 24.51 24.28
N GLY A 425 6.82 24.70 23.34
CA GLY A 425 6.09 25.95 23.18
C GLY A 425 6.97 27.14 22.78
N ASP A 426 8.20 26.88 22.33
CA ASP A 426 9.20 27.89 21.96
C ASP A 426 9.59 27.74 20.48
N PRO A 427 9.11 28.64 19.60
CA PRO A 427 9.46 28.65 18.18
C PRO A 427 10.96 28.76 17.92
N ALA A 428 11.75 29.32 18.83
CA ALA A 428 13.21 29.45 18.68
C ALA A 428 13.93 28.09 18.71
N ARG A 429 13.27 27.02 19.16
CA ARG A 429 13.81 25.66 19.05
C ARG A 429 13.83 25.11 17.62
N ALA A 430 13.07 25.69 16.70
CA ALA A 430 13.15 25.35 15.28
C ALA A 430 14.50 25.76 14.65
N ASP A 431 15.22 26.73 15.25
CA ASP A 431 16.53 27.20 14.78
C ASP A 431 17.71 26.33 15.28
N GLY A 432 17.46 25.25 16.01
CA GLY A 432 18.49 24.35 16.54
C GLY A 432 19.41 24.96 17.61
N HIS A 433 19.16 26.19 18.07
CA HIS A 433 20.03 26.92 19.00
C HIS A 433 19.59 26.83 20.49
N GLY A 434 18.48 26.14 20.78
CA GLY A 434 17.92 26.05 22.13
C GLY A 434 18.41 24.83 22.93
N SER A 435 19.42 25.02 23.77
CA SER A 435 19.77 24.17 24.95
C SER A 435 20.50 22.83 24.71
N ARG A 436 21.82 22.90 24.48
CA ARG A 436 22.93 22.27 25.27
C ARG A 436 24.21 22.30 24.42
N GLY A 437 25.08 23.29 24.64
CA GLY A 437 26.52 23.26 24.27
C GLY A 437 26.91 22.61 22.92
N ALA A 438 26.15 22.80 21.84
CA ALA A 438 26.42 22.14 20.57
C ALA A 438 27.35 23.00 19.71
N ARG A 439 28.57 22.50 19.47
CA ARG A 439 29.53 23.10 18.53
C ARG A 439 28.98 23.11 17.09
N PRO A 440 29.37 24.08 16.24
CA PRO A 440 28.90 24.21 14.86
C PRO A 440 29.15 22.96 14.01
N ARG A 441 28.23 22.64 13.09
CA ARG A 441 28.27 21.48 12.17
C ARG A 441 29.56 21.39 11.33
N ALA A 442 30.20 22.53 11.05
CA ALA A 442 31.46 22.60 10.30
C ALA A 442 32.65 21.97 11.04
N GLU A 443 32.66 21.97 12.37
CA GLU A 443 33.73 21.33 13.17
C GLU A 443 33.52 19.81 13.30
N ARG A 444 32.27 19.32 13.29
CA ARG A 444 31.95 17.87 13.35
C ARG A 444 32.35 17.12 12.07
N ALA A 445 32.23 17.79 10.92
CA ALA A 445 32.62 17.21 9.63
C ALA A 445 34.13 16.94 9.50
N ALA A 446 34.97 17.64 10.27
CA ALA A 446 36.43 17.51 10.20
C ALA A 446 37.01 16.34 11.02
N GLU A 447 36.26 15.79 11.99
CA GLU A 447 36.74 14.74 12.92
C GLU A 447 36.14 13.35 12.69
N GLY A 448 35.28 13.16 11.68
CA GLY A 448 34.68 11.83 11.42
C GLY A 448 33.81 11.31 12.57
N THR A 449 33.30 12.20 13.44
CA THR A 449 32.33 11.84 14.46
C THR A 449 31.00 11.52 13.77
N ARG A 450 30.67 10.22 13.76
CA ARG A 450 29.36 9.73 13.33
C ARG A 450 28.29 10.46 14.15
N ASP A 451 27.26 11.00 13.49
CA ASP A 451 26.08 11.55 14.15
C ASP A 451 25.61 10.57 15.24
N GLU A 452 25.35 11.09 16.44
CA GLU A 452 24.87 10.23 17.53
C GLU A 452 23.59 9.52 17.08
N PRO A 453 23.52 8.18 17.18
CA PRO A 453 22.35 7.43 16.78
C PRO A 453 21.17 7.84 17.68
N GLY A 454 20.25 8.64 17.14
CA GLY A 454 19.03 9.05 17.83
C GLY A 454 18.83 10.54 18.06
N ALA A 455 19.57 11.44 17.39
CA ALA A 455 19.16 12.85 17.38
C ALA A 455 17.77 13.01 16.74
N ASP A 456 16.94 13.88 17.31
CA ASP A 456 15.66 14.24 16.68
C ASP A 456 15.93 14.95 15.34
N PRO A 457 15.11 14.67 14.31
CA PRO A 457 15.24 15.35 13.04
C PRO A 457 15.14 16.87 13.27
N SER A 458 16.01 17.62 12.60
CA SER A 458 15.96 19.09 12.58
C SER A 458 15.39 19.54 11.24
N PRO A 459 14.61 20.63 11.18
CA PRO A 459 14.03 21.06 9.92
C PRO A 459 15.13 21.50 8.94
N ASP A 460 14.85 21.44 7.64
CA ASP A 460 15.81 21.80 6.59
C ASP A 460 16.36 23.22 6.80
N PRO A 461 17.68 23.46 6.77
CA PRO A 461 18.25 24.78 7.00
C PRO A 461 17.71 25.88 6.06
N GLY A 462 17.42 25.54 4.79
CA GLY A 462 16.82 26.46 3.82
C GLY A 462 15.39 26.84 4.21
N LEU A 463 14.62 25.87 4.69
CA LEU A 463 13.26 26.09 5.20
C LEU A 463 13.28 26.98 6.46
N VAL A 464 14.16 26.71 7.41
CA VAL A 464 14.30 27.49 8.67
C VAL A 464 14.76 28.93 8.42
N ALA A 465 15.59 29.15 7.40
CA ALA A 465 16.05 30.47 7.02
C ALA A 465 14.96 31.35 6.38
N ASP A 466 13.89 30.76 5.85
CA ASP A 466 12.81 31.50 5.19
C ASP A 466 11.94 32.28 6.20
N PRO A 467 11.83 33.62 6.11
CA PRO A 467 10.99 34.41 7.00
C PRO A 467 9.52 33.97 7.00
N ARG A 468 9.01 33.44 5.88
CA ARG A 468 7.63 32.94 5.79
C ARG A 468 7.44 31.69 6.64
N PHE A 469 8.45 30.83 6.76
CA PHE A 469 8.40 29.67 7.65
C PHE A 469 8.36 30.10 9.12
N ARG A 470 9.13 31.11 9.52
CA ARG A 470 9.04 31.66 10.90
C ARG A 470 7.69 32.28 11.21
N GLN A 471 7.11 33.00 10.26
CA GLN A 471 5.75 33.51 10.39
C GLN A 471 4.73 32.39 10.46
N TRP A 472 4.92 31.34 9.67
CA TRP A 472 4.09 30.13 9.71
C TRP A 472 4.18 29.44 11.07
N LEU A 473 5.37 29.24 11.63
CA LEU A 473 5.58 28.65 12.96
C LEU A 473 4.83 29.43 14.05
N ALA A 474 4.91 30.77 14.02
CA ALA A 474 4.19 31.62 14.98
C ALA A 474 2.66 31.45 14.87
N ARG A 475 2.11 31.40 13.64
CA ARG A 475 0.67 31.15 13.42
C ARG A 475 0.27 29.75 13.85
N TRP A 476 1.04 28.74 13.45
CA TRP A 476 0.80 27.35 13.78
C TRP A 476 0.80 27.11 15.29
N HIS A 477 1.75 27.71 16.02
CA HIS A 477 1.79 27.63 17.47
C HIS A 477 0.54 28.22 18.15
N GLN A 478 0.00 29.32 17.63
CA GLN A 478 -1.26 29.90 18.12
C GLN A 478 -2.48 28.99 17.90
N LEU A 479 -2.40 28.03 16.96
CA LEU A 479 -3.44 27.02 16.74
C LEU A 479 -3.41 25.87 17.76
N GLY A 480 -2.43 25.84 18.67
CA GLY A 480 -2.34 24.88 19.76
C GLY A 480 -2.10 23.44 19.28
N PRO A 481 -0.97 23.15 18.60
CA PRO A 481 -0.67 21.81 18.13
C PRO A 481 -0.56 20.80 19.28
N ASP A 482 -1.15 19.63 19.11
CA ASP A 482 -1.10 18.48 20.03
C ASP A 482 0.12 17.60 19.71
N PRO A 483 1.20 17.61 20.51
CA PRO A 483 2.39 16.80 20.23
C PRO A 483 2.11 15.29 20.27
N ALA A 484 1.16 14.85 21.11
CA ALA A 484 0.79 13.45 21.16
C ALA A 484 0.08 13.01 19.87
N LEU A 485 -0.64 13.92 19.19
CA LEU A 485 -1.22 13.68 17.87
C LEU A 485 -0.14 13.57 16.80
N MET A 486 0.86 14.44 16.85
CA MET A 486 1.97 14.39 15.92
C MET A 486 2.75 13.08 16.04
N ARG A 487 3.11 12.64 17.26
CA ARG A 487 3.86 11.39 17.49
C ARG A 487 3.16 10.14 16.94
N ARG A 488 1.83 10.11 16.91
CA ARG A 488 1.05 8.96 16.36
C ARG A 488 0.69 9.10 14.88
N SER A 489 0.97 10.25 14.25
CA SER A 489 0.54 10.56 12.87
C SER A 489 1.70 10.85 11.93
N ALA A 490 2.84 11.35 12.44
CA ALA A 490 4.05 11.62 11.69
C ALA A 490 5.05 10.46 11.90
N PRO A 491 5.18 9.52 10.94
CA PRO A 491 6.20 8.49 11.03
C PRO A 491 7.59 9.13 11.07
N ARG A 492 8.46 8.59 11.92
CA ARG A 492 9.87 9.00 12.04
C ARG A 492 10.76 8.28 11.03
N VAL A 493 10.32 7.14 10.51
CA VAL A 493 11.04 6.37 9.50
C VAL A 493 10.11 5.95 8.37
N VAL A 494 10.65 5.97 7.16
CA VAL A 494 10.05 5.42 5.93
C VAL A 494 11.09 4.54 5.25
N PRO A 495 10.72 3.58 4.39
CA PRO A 495 11.69 2.77 3.65
C PRO A 495 12.35 3.63 2.55
N ARG A 496 13.35 4.42 2.96
CA ARG A 496 14.14 5.33 2.11
C ARG A 496 14.67 4.58 0.89
N ASN A 497 14.46 5.18 -0.27
CA ASN A 497 14.64 4.54 -1.58
C ASN A 497 16.02 3.91 -1.79
N HIS A 498 17.08 4.68 -1.53
CA HIS A 498 18.47 4.21 -1.69
C HIS A 498 18.85 3.16 -0.66
N ALA A 499 18.55 3.38 0.62
CA ALA A 499 18.83 2.42 1.69
C ALA A 499 18.12 1.08 1.44
N LEU A 500 16.85 1.12 1.00
CA LEU A 500 16.14 -0.07 0.60
C LEU A 500 16.81 -0.73 -0.59
N GLN A 501 17.16 0.01 -1.66
CA GLN A 501 17.81 -0.58 -2.82
C GLN A 501 19.15 -1.24 -2.47
N GLU A 502 19.98 -0.62 -1.64
CA GLU A 502 21.24 -1.21 -1.16
C GLU A 502 20.99 -2.49 -0.36
N ALA A 503 19.98 -2.51 0.50
CA ALA A 503 19.60 -3.70 1.26
C ALA A 503 19.10 -4.84 0.34
N LEU A 504 18.37 -4.50 -0.73
CA LEU A 504 17.91 -5.47 -1.73
C LEU A 504 19.08 -6.02 -2.57
N ASP A 505 20.01 -5.16 -2.98
CA ASP A 505 21.23 -5.57 -3.70
C ASP A 505 22.09 -6.53 -2.83
N ALA A 506 22.18 -6.27 -1.52
CA ALA A 506 22.82 -7.17 -0.56
C ALA A 506 22.06 -8.51 -0.40
N ALA A 507 20.73 -8.48 -0.38
CA ALA A 507 19.92 -9.70 -0.29
C ALA A 507 20.07 -10.58 -1.54
N ASP A 508 20.16 -9.99 -2.74
CA ASP A 508 20.46 -10.71 -3.97
C ASP A 508 21.86 -11.35 -3.94
N ALA A 509 22.81 -10.78 -3.19
CA ALA A 509 24.13 -11.35 -2.90
C ALA A 509 24.14 -12.37 -1.74
N GLY A 510 22.99 -12.64 -1.11
CA GLY A 510 22.83 -13.62 -0.03
C GLY A 510 22.83 -13.04 1.39
N GLU A 511 22.96 -11.72 1.54
CA GLU A 511 22.99 -11.04 2.82
C GLU A 511 21.64 -10.36 3.13
N ILE A 512 20.77 -11.06 3.86
CA ILE A 512 19.42 -10.53 4.17
C ILE A 512 19.38 -9.60 5.39
N GLY A 513 20.43 -9.56 6.20
CA GLY A 513 20.49 -8.74 7.43
C GLY A 513 20.03 -7.29 7.24
N PRO A 514 20.53 -6.55 6.21
CA PRO A 514 20.09 -5.19 5.92
C PRO A 514 18.58 -5.04 5.67
N VAL A 515 17.94 -6.01 5.01
CA VAL A 515 16.49 -5.99 4.78
C VAL A 515 15.73 -6.20 6.09
N LEU A 516 16.22 -7.09 6.97
CA LEU A 516 15.59 -7.34 8.27
C LEU A 516 15.70 -6.11 9.20
N GLU A 517 16.82 -5.38 9.16
CA GLU A 517 16.98 -4.12 9.89
C GLU A 517 15.97 -3.06 9.42
N ILE A 518 15.82 -2.87 8.10
CA ILE A 518 14.81 -1.96 7.56
C ILE A 518 13.40 -2.42 7.96
N LEU A 519 13.13 -3.73 7.90
CA LEU A 519 11.83 -4.29 8.25
C LEU A 519 11.45 -4.02 9.71
N ASP A 520 12.37 -4.22 10.67
CA ASP A 520 12.12 -3.89 12.09
C ASP A 520 11.76 -2.41 12.27
N ALA A 521 12.51 -1.53 11.59
CA ALA A 521 12.28 -0.09 11.64
C ALA A 521 10.91 0.30 11.09
N VAL A 522 10.55 -0.18 9.90
CA VAL A 522 9.28 0.20 9.26
C VAL A 522 8.04 -0.46 9.88
N SER A 523 8.24 -1.53 10.66
CA SER A 523 7.17 -2.16 11.47
C SER A 523 6.83 -1.33 12.71
N HIS A 524 7.71 -0.40 13.11
CA HIS A 524 7.52 0.49 14.25
C HIS A 524 7.78 1.96 13.85
N PRO A 525 7.06 2.49 12.84
CA PRO A 525 7.50 3.69 12.13
C PRO A 525 7.42 4.97 12.97
N PHE A 526 6.70 4.95 14.09
CA PHE A 526 6.54 6.10 15.01
C PHE A 526 7.50 6.06 16.20
N GLU A 527 8.15 4.92 16.46
CA GLU A 527 8.98 4.72 17.65
C GLU A 527 10.39 5.28 17.49
N HIS A 528 11.01 5.61 18.63
CA HIS A 528 12.44 5.89 18.69
C HIS A 528 13.20 4.59 18.98
N ARG A 529 13.91 4.05 17.99
CA ARG A 529 14.68 2.80 18.14
C ARG A 529 16.17 3.04 17.84
N PRO A 530 17.08 2.74 18.80
CA PRO A 530 18.53 2.83 18.58
C PRO A 530 18.94 1.87 17.46
N GLY A 531 19.68 2.35 16.45
CA GLY A 531 20.18 1.53 15.34
C GLY A 531 19.56 1.81 13.96
N ASN A 532 18.55 2.67 13.85
CA ASN A 532 17.92 3.05 12.57
C ASN A 532 18.77 4.00 11.70
N THR A 533 20.10 3.99 11.84
CA THR A 533 21.03 4.94 11.20
C THR A 533 20.97 4.91 9.67
N ARG A 534 20.63 3.77 9.06
CA ARG A 534 20.47 3.62 7.59
C ARG A 534 19.27 4.34 6.99
N LEU A 535 18.25 4.65 7.79
CA LEU A 535 17.02 5.32 7.33
C LEU A 535 16.94 6.79 7.76
N GLY A 536 17.81 7.23 8.68
CA GLY A 536 17.76 8.56 9.30
C GLY A 536 18.67 9.62 8.65
N ALA A 537 19.48 9.28 7.64
CA ALA A 537 20.26 10.27 6.93
C ALA A 537 19.48 10.74 5.69
N PRO A 538 19.06 12.02 5.61
CA PRO A 538 18.63 12.58 4.34
C PRO A 538 19.81 12.45 3.37
N SER A 539 19.58 11.78 2.26
CA SER A 539 20.54 11.64 1.17
C SER A 539 20.75 13.03 0.56
N GLY A 540 21.65 13.80 1.16
CA GLY A 540 22.00 15.15 0.73
C GLY A 540 22.20 15.19 -0.79
N ALA A 541 21.39 15.98 -1.46
CA ALA A 541 21.44 16.23 -2.91
C ALA A 541 21.27 15.03 -3.88
N GLN A 542 21.04 13.79 -3.43
CA GLN A 542 21.02 12.61 -4.32
C GLN A 542 19.63 12.17 -4.81
N THR A 543 18.56 12.89 -4.46
CA THR A 543 17.17 12.50 -4.78
C THR A 543 16.76 12.73 -6.24
N ARG A 544 17.48 13.58 -6.99
CA ARG A 544 17.23 13.76 -8.43
C ARG A 544 17.78 12.57 -9.21
N GLY A 545 16.87 11.72 -9.69
CA GLY A 545 17.20 10.64 -10.65
C GLY A 545 17.06 9.22 -10.12
N PHE A 546 16.58 9.01 -8.88
CA PHE A 546 16.28 7.66 -8.39
C PHE A 546 15.20 7.03 -9.26
N THR A 547 15.48 5.84 -9.78
CA THR A 547 14.57 5.09 -10.64
C THR A 547 14.36 3.69 -10.08
N THR A 548 13.11 3.30 -9.98
CA THR A 548 12.66 1.97 -9.54
C THR A 548 12.18 1.14 -10.72
N TYR A 549 12.28 -0.17 -10.58
CA TYR A 549 11.97 -1.11 -11.64
C TYR A 549 10.97 -2.15 -11.14
N CYS A 550 10.04 -2.50 -12.01
CA CYS A 550 9.26 -3.72 -11.87
C CYS A 550 10.22 -4.88 -12.13
N GLY A 551 10.84 -5.46 -11.11
CA GLY A 551 11.89 -6.47 -11.26
C GLY A 551 11.37 -7.86 -11.65
N THR A 552 10.46 -7.89 -12.62
CA THR A 552 9.73 -9.08 -13.08
C THR A 552 9.62 -9.14 -14.58
#